data_AF-A0A2A2B122-F1
#
_entry.id   AF-A0A2A2B122-F1
#
_cell.length_a   1.000
_cell.length_b   1.000
_cell.length_c   1.000
_cell.angle_alpha   90.00
_cell.angle_beta   90.00
_cell.angle_gamma   90.00
#
_symmetry.space_group_name_H-M   'P 1'
#
loop_
_entity.id
_entity.type
_entity.pdbx_description
1 polymer ?
#
loop_
_entity_poly.entity_id
_entity_poly.type
_entity_poly.pdbx_seq_one_letter_code
_entity_poly.pdbx_strand_id
1 'polypeptide(L)'
;MSQPDGFERSDEYLLDRQATACKKAGDWDGAVAALYQRKALLGVQWTDTKLAKYLQQAGRLDEALAEVQWLVEHSQAWAAACFAHQSASVMQCQRAGYLVRVYGDAVLICKRAKRADLQAQYQQRQDAYNQIRDRLEPLAQADRQRLAKGWERAVEQGPQAMQAHLLERKERIARNRRGESI
;
A
#
# COMPACT_ATOMS: atom_id res chain seq x y z
N MET A 1 -13.40 -16.23 -39.83
CA MET A 1 -12.94 -16.47 -38.44
C MET A 1 -12.06 -15.29 -38.06
N SER A 2 -12.65 -14.25 -37.46
CA SER A 2 -11.91 -13.07 -37.00
C SER A 2 -11.28 -13.40 -35.65
N GLN A 3 -9.98 -13.12 -35.51
CA GLN A 3 -9.29 -13.21 -34.23
C GLN A 3 -9.90 -12.20 -33.24
N PRO A 4 -10.02 -12.52 -31.93
CA PRO A 4 -10.42 -11.55 -30.95
C PRO A 4 -9.21 -10.66 -30.62
N ASP A 5 -9.03 -9.62 -31.42
CA ASP A 5 -8.10 -8.53 -31.12
C ASP A 5 -8.77 -7.61 -30.10
N GLY A 6 -8.32 -7.65 -28.85
CA GLY A 6 -8.79 -6.73 -27.82
C GLY A 6 -8.72 -7.28 -26.41
N PHE A 7 -7.53 -7.28 -25.81
CA PHE A 7 -7.49 -7.06 -24.36
C PHE A 7 -8.07 -5.66 -24.12
N GLU A 8 -9.36 -5.59 -23.79
CA GLU A 8 -9.97 -4.35 -23.30
C GLU A 8 -9.12 -3.85 -22.14
N ARG A 9 -8.52 -2.67 -22.33
CA ARG A 9 -7.70 -2.03 -21.31
C ARG A 9 -8.64 -1.58 -20.21
N SER A 10 -8.34 -1.94 -18.96
CA SER A 10 -9.13 -1.50 -17.81
C SER A 10 -9.22 0.03 -17.77
N ASP A 11 -10.34 0.56 -17.29
CA ASP A 11 -10.53 2.00 -17.11
C ASP A 11 -9.42 2.63 -16.25
N GLU A 12 -8.96 1.89 -15.24
CA GLU A 12 -7.80 2.24 -14.41
C GLU A 12 -6.53 2.52 -15.24
N TYR A 13 -6.23 1.65 -16.20
CA TYR A 13 -5.08 1.80 -17.10
C TYR A 13 -5.25 2.99 -18.03
N LEU A 14 -6.45 3.19 -18.57
CA LEU A 14 -6.76 4.31 -19.46
C LEU A 14 -6.59 5.65 -18.72
N LEU A 15 -7.05 5.74 -17.48
CA LEU A 15 -6.87 6.93 -16.63
C LEU A 15 -5.39 7.21 -16.32
N ASP A 16 -4.57 6.18 -16.07
CA ASP A 16 -3.13 6.38 -15.85
C ASP A 16 -2.41 6.89 -17.10
N ARG A 17 -2.80 6.38 -18.27
CA ARG A 17 -2.31 6.84 -19.58
C ARG A 17 -2.73 8.28 -19.85
N GLN A 18 -3.99 8.62 -19.59
CA GLN A 18 -4.51 9.98 -19.73
C GLN A 18 -3.74 10.94 -18.83
N ALA A 19 -3.56 10.60 -17.55
CA ALA A 19 -2.79 11.42 -16.62
C ALA A 19 -1.35 11.68 -17.13
N THR A 20 -0.72 10.66 -17.71
CA THR A 20 0.62 10.79 -18.29
C THR A 20 0.63 11.65 -19.57
N ALA A 21 -0.41 11.57 -20.39
CA ALA A 21 -0.56 12.39 -21.60
C ALA A 21 -0.76 13.87 -21.24
N CYS A 22 -1.69 14.17 -20.33
CA CYS A 22 -1.93 15.53 -19.82
C CYS A 22 -0.64 16.13 -19.23
N LYS A 23 0.09 15.37 -18.40
CA LYS A 23 1.40 15.79 -17.87
C LYS A 23 2.38 16.20 -18.98
N LYS A 24 2.48 15.39 -20.04
CA LYS A 24 3.39 15.67 -21.17
C LYS A 24 2.97 16.91 -21.95
N ALA A 25 1.68 17.20 -22.03
CA ALA A 25 1.14 18.40 -22.64
C ALA A 25 1.26 19.65 -21.75
N GLY A 26 1.71 19.50 -20.50
CA GLY A 26 1.72 20.60 -19.51
C GLY A 26 0.35 20.90 -18.89
N ASP A 27 -0.67 20.11 -19.23
CA ASP A 27 -2.01 20.16 -18.65
C ASP A 27 -2.00 19.46 -17.29
N TRP A 28 -1.62 20.20 -16.25
CA TRP A 28 -1.55 19.67 -14.90
C TRP A 28 -2.92 19.40 -14.29
N ASP A 29 -3.92 20.23 -14.59
CA ASP A 29 -5.28 20.05 -14.05
C ASP A 29 -5.95 18.80 -14.62
N GLY A 30 -5.84 18.56 -15.93
CA GLY A 30 -6.31 17.31 -16.54
C GLY A 30 -5.56 16.09 -16.01
N ALA A 31 -4.26 16.20 -15.75
CA ALA A 31 -3.47 15.12 -15.18
C ALA A 31 -3.92 14.76 -13.75
N VAL A 32 -4.17 15.78 -12.92
CA VAL A 32 -4.67 15.62 -11.54
C VAL A 32 -6.09 15.06 -11.54
N ALA A 33 -6.98 15.55 -12.40
CA ALA A 33 -8.36 15.07 -12.52
C ALA A 33 -8.42 13.57 -12.87
N ALA A 34 -7.62 13.12 -13.84
CA ALA A 34 -7.55 11.71 -14.21
C ALA A 34 -7.05 10.83 -13.05
N LEU A 35 -6.09 11.32 -12.24
CA LEU A 35 -5.59 10.59 -11.07
C LEU A 35 -6.60 10.53 -9.92
N TYR A 36 -7.40 11.58 -9.70
CA TYR A 36 -8.50 11.51 -8.74
C TYR A 36 -9.56 10.49 -9.16
N GLN A 37 -9.92 10.43 -10.45
CA GLN A 37 -10.83 9.41 -10.97
C GLN A 37 -10.25 8.00 -10.81
N ARG A 38 -8.95 7.82 -11.10
CA ARG A 38 -8.26 6.54 -10.91
C ARG A 38 -8.24 6.12 -9.44
N LYS A 39 -7.98 7.04 -8.52
CA LYS A 39 -8.03 6.82 -7.07
C LYS A 39 -9.43 6.38 -6.64
N ALA A 40 -10.49 7.05 -7.13
CA ALA A 40 -11.87 6.69 -6.80
C ALA A 40 -12.23 5.28 -7.25
N LEU A 41 -11.76 4.85 -8.43
CA LEU A 41 -11.98 3.50 -8.96
C LEU A 41 -11.24 2.43 -8.14
N LEU A 42 -9.99 2.69 -7.74
CA LEU A 42 -9.17 1.74 -6.98
C LEU A 42 -9.55 1.66 -5.49
N GLY A 43 -10.10 2.74 -4.91
CA GLY A 43 -10.49 2.80 -3.51
C GLY A 43 -9.32 2.42 -2.59
N VAL A 44 -9.51 1.38 -1.77
CA VAL A 44 -8.51 0.87 -0.81
C VAL A 44 -7.23 0.34 -1.48
N GLN A 45 -7.29 0.01 -2.77
CA GLN A 45 -6.12 -0.44 -3.54
C GLN A 45 -5.27 0.74 -4.05
N TRP A 46 -5.74 1.98 -3.93
CA TRP A 46 -4.97 3.17 -4.25
C TRP A 46 -3.77 3.30 -3.30
N THR A 47 -2.58 3.13 -3.84
CA THR A 47 -1.32 3.14 -3.09
C THR A 47 -0.24 4.01 -3.73
N ASP A 48 -0.51 4.58 -4.91
CA ASP A 48 0.47 5.35 -5.67
C ASP A 48 0.62 6.77 -5.10
N THR A 49 1.85 7.29 -5.07
CA THR A 49 2.15 8.68 -4.69
C THR A 49 2.17 9.62 -5.90
N LYS A 50 1.83 9.10 -7.10
CA LYS A 50 1.79 9.86 -8.36
C LYS A 50 0.89 11.10 -8.26
N LEU A 51 -0.28 10.99 -7.64
CA LEU A 51 -1.19 12.13 -7.45
C LEU A 51 -0.53 13.25 -6.63
N ALA A 52 0.05 12.92 -5.47
CA ALA A 52 0.78 13.90 -4.66
C ALA A 52 1.93 14.57 -5.43
N LYS A 53 2.69 13.79 -6.21
CA LYS A 53 3.78 14.32 -7.04
C LYS A 53 3.27 15.26 -8.14
N TYR A 54 2.12 14.96 -8.75
CA TYR A 54 1.54 15.80 -9.81
C TYR A 54 0.95 17.09 -9.23
N LEU A 55 0.26 17.00 -8.08
CA LEU A 55 -0.20 18.16 -7.32
C LEU A 55 0.96 19.11 -6.97
N GLN A 56 2.10 18.56 -6.51
CA GLN A 56 3.29 19.36 -6.23
C GLN A 56 3.80 20.09 -7.49
N GLN A 57 3.86 19.41 -8.63
CA GLN A 57 4.33 20.00 -9.90
C GLN A 57 3.38 21.08 -10.42
N ALA A 58 2.08 20.95 -10.13
CA ALA A 58 1.06 21.96 -10.40
C ALA A 58 1.11 23.17 -9.44
N GLY A 59 2.05 23.21 -8.49
CA GLY A 59 2.14 24.26 -7.46
C GLY A 59 1.16 24.11 -6.30
N ARG A 60 0.43 22.99 -6.23
CA ARG A 60 -0.64 22.71 -5.24
C ARG A 60 -0.08 21.90 -4.08
N LEU A 61 0.85 22.49 -3.33
CA LEU A 61 1.59 21.78 -2.27
C LEU A 61 0.68 21.26 -1.15
N ASP A 62 -0.25 22.08 -0.66
CA ASP A 62 -1.09 21.68 0.48
C ASP A 62 -1.94 20.45 0.14
N GLU A 63 -2.46 20.38 -1.09
CA GLU A 63 -3.17 19.20 -1.58
C GLU A 63 -2.25 17.99 -1.76
N ALA A 64 -1.01 18.18 -2.22
CA ALA A 64 -0.04 17.11 -2.30
C ALA A 64 0.24 16.49 -0.92
N LEU A 65 0.35 17.33 0.12
CA LEU A 65 0.55 16.88 1.50
C LEU A 65 -0.71 16.24 2.10
N ALA A 66 -1.90 16.76 1.77
CA ALA A 66 -3.16 16.12 2.12
C ALA A 66 -3.27 14.72 1.50
N GLU A 67 -2.84 14.53 0.25
CA GLU A 67 -2.80 13.21 -0.38
C GLU A 67 -1.81 12.26 0.31
N VAL A 68 -0.62 12.75 0.69
CA VAL A 68 0.33 11.97 1.49
C VAL A 68 -0.30 11.54 2.81
N GLN A 69 -0.98 12.46 3.50
CA GLN A 69 -1.65 12.17 4.77
C GLN A 69 -2.78 11.14 4.60
N TRP A 70 -3.58 11.26 3.53
CA TRP A 70 -4.61 10.27 3.20
C TRP A 70 -4.02 8.87 3.03
N LEU A 71 -2.90 8.74 2.29
CA LEU A 71 -2.20 7.46 2.10
C LEU A 71 -1.72 6.86 3.44
N VAL A 72 -1.22 7.71 4.35
CA VAL A 72 -0.81 7.29 5.69
C VAL A 72 -2.00 6.76 6.51
N GLU A 73 -3.10 7.49 6.53
CA GLU A 73 -4.33 7.13 7.26
C GLU A 73 -4.98 5.84 6.74
N HIS A 74 -4.93 5.64 5.42
CA HIS A 74 -5.53 4.47 4.76
C HIS A 74 -4.58 3.26 4.70
N SER A 75 -3.32 3.41 5.14
CA SER A 75 -2.31 2.34 5.11
C SER A 75 -2.73 1.07 5.86
N GLN A 76 -3.48 1.20 6.95
CA GLN A 76 -3.99 0.07 7.73
C GLN A 76 -5.07 -0.70 6.96
N ALA A 77 -6.02 0.02 6.36
CA ALA A 77 -7.08 -0.58 5.56
C ALA A 77 -6.51 -1.31 4.34
N TRP A 78 -5.53 -0.70 3.66
CA TRP A 78 -4.77 -1.34 2.59
C TRP A 78 -4.09 -2.64 3.06
N ALA A 79 -3.36 -2.58 4.18
CA ALA A 79 -2.64 -3.74 4.70
C ALA A 79 -3.60 -4.89 5.04
N ALA A 80 -4.75 -4.59 5.64
CA ALA A 80 -5.79 -5.58 5.91
C ALA A 80 -6.40 -6.16 4.62
N ALA A 81 -6.71 -5.32 3.64
CA ALA A 81 -7.29 -5.76 2.37
C ALA A 81 -6.35 -6.70 1.60
N CYS A 82 -5.05 -6.38 1.55
CA CYS A 82 -4.08 -7.14 0.77
C CYS A 82 -3.47 -8.33 1.54
N PHE A 83 -3.28 -8.21 2.85
CA PHE A 83 -2.44 -9.15 3.63
C PHE A 83 -3.12 -9.78 4.83
N ALA A 84 -4.43 -9.64 5.03
CA ALA A 84 -5.11 -10.29 6.16
C ALA A 84 -4.97 -11.83 6.16
N HIS A 85 -4.66 -12.46 5.03
CA HIS A 85 -4.39 -13.89 4.93
C HIS A 85 -3.04 -14.32 5.55
N GLN A 86 -2.14 -13.37 5.78
CA GLN A 86 -0.82 -13.56 6.39
C GLN A 86 -0.88 -13.45 7.92
N SER A 87 0.26 -13.54 8.61
CA SER A 87 0.35 -13.21 10.05
C SER A 87 0.27 -11.69 10.27
N ALA A 88 -0.06 -11.28 11.50
CA ALA A 88 -0.08 -9.87 11.89
C ALA A 88 1.30 -9.21 11.70
N SER A 89 2.39 -9.90 12.06
CA SER A 89 3.76 -9.43 11.85
C SER A 89 4.08 -9.16 10.37
N VAL A 90 3.68 -10.06 9.46
CA VAL A 90 3.84 -9.86 8.02
C VAL A 90 3.03 -8.66 7.55
N MET A 91 1.77 -8.55 7.98
CA MET A 91 0.90 -7.43 7.60
C MET A 91 1.48 -6.08 8.06
N GLN A 92 1.94 -6.00 9.32
CA GLN A 92 2.57 -4.78 9.85
C GLN A 92 3.92 -4.48 9.18
N CYS A 93 4.70 -5.50 8.82
CA CYS A 93 5.93 -5.33 8.07
C CYS A 93 5.68 -4.72 6.68
N GLN A 94 4.66 -5.22 5.97
CA GLN A 94 4.25 -4.67 4.66
C GLN A 94 3.75 -3.23 4.80
N ARG A 95 2.96 -2.93 5.83
CA ARG A 95 2.51 -1.56 6.13
C ARG A 95 3.67 -0.62 6.43
N ALA A 96 4.63 -1.05 7.25
CA ALA A 96 5.80 -0.24 7.56
C ALA A 96 6.63 0.06 6.30
N GLY A 97 6.88 -0.96 5.44
CA GLY A 97 7.56 -0.76 4.16
C GLY A 97 6.83 0.18 3.21
N TYR A 98 5.50 0.09 3.15
CA TYR A 98 4.67 1.03 2.41
C TYR A 98 4.82 2.47 2.93
N LEU A 99 4.77 2.68 4.25
CA LEU A 99 4.90 4.00 4.87
C LEU A 99 6.30 4.60 4.68
N VAL A 100 7.36 3.79 4.71
CA VAL A 100 8.72 4.24 4.36
C VAL A 100 8.75 4.85 2.96
N ARG A 101 8.09 4.21 1.97
CA ARG A 101 8.03 4.73 0.61
C ARG A 101 7.21 6.03 0.53
N VAL A 102 6.03 6.06 1.15
CA VAL A 102 5.15 7.25 1.15
C VAL A 102 5.87 8.45 1.78
N TYR A 103 6.52 8.27 2.93
CA TYR A 103 7.28 9.34 3.56
C TYR A 103 8.53 9.74 2.77
N GLY A 104 9.22 8.79 2.14
CA GLY A 104 10.33 9.11 1.23
C GLY A 104 9.89 10.01 0.06
N ASP A 105 8.71 9.75 -0.50
CA ASP A 105 8.14 10.61 -1.53
C ASP A 105 7.71 11.97 -0.98
N ALA A 106 7.19 12.04 0.24
CA ALA A 106 6.86 13.29 0.91
C ALA A 106 8.10 14.17 1.17
N VAL A 107 9.24 13.56 1.55
CA VAL A 107 10.54 14.24 1.67
C VAL A 107 10.93 14.88 0.34
N LEU A 108 10.80 14.15 -0.79
CA LEU A 108 11.11 14.68 -2.12
C LEU A 108 10.17 15.83 -2.53
N ILE A 109 8.88 15.71 -2.24
CA ILE A 109 7.87 16.74 -2.47
C ILE A 109 8.25 18.03 -1.71
N CYS A 110 8.55 17.92 -0.41
CA CYS A 110 8.91 19.07 0.43
C CYS A 110 10.23 19.70 -0.01
N LYS A 111 11.22 18.87 -0.38
CA LYS A 111 12.51 19.35 -0.91
C LYS A 111 12.31 20.21 -2.17
N ARG A 112 11.49 19.77 -3.12
CA ARG A 112 11.19 20.52 -4.36
C ARG A 112 10.44 21.80 -4.09
N ALA A 113 9.55 21.80 -3.10
CA ALA A 113 8.82 22.97 -2.66
C ALA A 113 9.62 23.90 -1.73
N LYS A 114 10.90 23.59 -1.46
CA LYS A 114 11.80 24.35 -0.57
C LYS A 114 11.26 24.50 0.87
N ARG A 115 10.53 23.49 1.36
CA ARG A 115 9.99 23.41 2.72
C ARG A 115 10.86 22.53 3.61
N ALA A 116 12.00 23.06 4.03
CA ALA A 116 12.99 22.33 4.84
C ALA A 116 12.44 21.87 6.20
N ASP A 117 11.53 22.66 6.78
CA ASP A 117 10.81 22.36 8.02
C ASP A 117 9.99 21.06 7.90
N LEU A 118 9.19 20.94 6.84
CA LEU A 118 8.37 19.76 6.58
C LEU A 118 9.21 18.57 6.10
N GLN A 119 10.25 18.84 5.31
CA GLN A 119 11.18 17.82 4.85
C GLN A 119 11.81 17.06 6.04
N ALA A 120 12.29 17.78 7.06
CA ALA A 120 12.89 17.16 8.24
C ALA A 120 11.89 16.30 9.02
N GLN A 121 10.64 16.77 9.17
CA GLN A 121 9.58 16.02 9.85
C GLN A 121 9.25 14.72 9.12
N TYR A 122 9.11 14.74 7.80
CA TYR A 122 8.85 13.53 7.03
C TYR A 122 10.05 12.58 6.97
N GLN A 123 11.28 13.10 7.00
CA GLN A 123 12.48 12.27 7.11
C GLN A 123 12.50 11.51 8.44
N GLN A 124 12.23 12.19 9.56
CA GLN A 124 12.14 11.54 10.86
C GLN A 124 11.08 10.44 10.89
N ARG A 125 9.91 10.67 10.28
CA ARG A 125 8.86 9.64 10.15
C ARG A 125 9.30 8.47 9.27
N GLN A 126 9.96 8.74 8.15
CA GLN A 126 10.51 7.70 7.29
C GLN A 126 11.49 6.81 8.06
N ASP A 127 12.42 7.42 8.80
CA ASP A 127 13.43 6.72 9.58
C ASP A 127 12.81 5.88 10.70
N ALA A 128 11.79 6.42 11.38
CA ALA A 128 11.05 5.69 12.39
C ALA A 128 10.37 4.43 11.81
N TYR A 129 9.73 4.55 10.64
CA TYR A 129 9.12 3.39 9.99
C TYR A 129 10.12 2.40 9.40
N ASN A 130 11.31 2.85 8.98
CA ASN A 130 12.41 1.97 8.61
C ASN A 130 12.82 1.12 9.83
N GLN A 131 13.06 1.74 10.99
CA GLN A 131 13.41 1.01 12.21
C GLN A 131 12.33 0.02 12.64
N ILE A 132 11.05 0.40 12.51
CA ILE A 132 9.93 -0.51 12.79
C ILE A 132 9.97 -1.71 11.82
N ARG A 133 10.14 -1.46 10.51
CA ARG A 133 10.23 -2.52 9.52
C ARG A 133 11.38 -3.47 9.84
N ASP A 134 12.57 -2.95 10.13
CA ASP A 134 13.77 -3.75 10.39
C ASP A 134 13.59 -4.66 11.62
N ARG A 135 12.81 -4.21 12.63
CA ARG A 135 12.43 -5.04 13.79
C ARG A 135 11.36 -6.09 13.45
N LEU A 136 10.43 -5.76 12.56
CA LEU A 136 9.32 -6.65 12.17
C LEU A 136 9.75 -7.72 11.17
N GLU A 137 10.74 -7.45 10.31
CA GLU A 137 11.24 -8.37 9.28
C GLU A 137 11.59 -9.77 9.82
N PRO A 138 12.42 -9.92 10.88
CA PRO A 138 12.73 -11.24 11.43
C PRO A 138 11.51 -11.93 12.05
N LEU A 139 10.59 -11.17 12.68
CA LEU A 139 9.36 -11.70 13.25
C LEU A 139 8.41 -12.20 12.15
N ALA A 140 8.28 -11.44 11.07
CA ALA A 140 7.50 -11.80 9.90
C ALA A 140 8.05 -13.07 9.23
N GLN A 141 9.38 -13.20 9.12
CA GLN A 141 10.02 -14.40 8.60
C GLN A 141 9.78 -15.61 9.50
N ALA A 142 9.97 -15.46 10.82
CA ALA A 142 9.72 -16.52 11.79
C ALA A 142 8.25 -16.97 11.78
N ASP A 143 7.30 -16.04 11.68
CA ASP A 143 5.87 -16.37 11.61
C ASP A 143 5.50 -17.10 10.32
N ARG A 144 6.06 -16.70 9.16
CA ARG A 144 5.86 -17.44 7.90
C ARG A 144 6.34 -18.89 8.02
N GLN A 145 7.54 -19.08 8.58
CA GLN A 145 8.10 -20.41 8.80
C GLN A 145 7.26 -21.22 9.80
N ARG A 146 6.80 -20.60 10.89
CA ARG A 146 5.94 -21.26 11.89
C ARG A 146 4.62 -21.72 11.27
N LEU A 147 3.99 -20.88 10.44
CA LEU A 147 2.74 -21.23 9.76
C LEU A 147 2.94 -22.37 8.76
N ALA A 148 4.03 -22.35 7.98
CA ALA A 148 4.35 -23.43 7.05
C ALA A 148 4.55 -24.78 7.78
N LYS A 149 5.42 -24.80 8.81
CA LYS A 149 5.66 -25.99 9.64
C LYS A 149 4.39 -26.47 10.36
N GLY A 150 3.55 -25.54 10.80
CA GLY A 150 2.27 -25.87 11.42
C GLY A 150 1.32 -26.60 10.48
N TRP A 151 1.30 -26.22 9.20
CA TRP A 151 0.52 -26.93 8.18
C TRP A 151 1.11 -28.31 7.88
N GLU A 152 2.42 -28.41 7.68
CA GLU A 152 3.11 -29.69 7.45
C GLU A 152 2.80 -30.70 8.57
N ARG A 153 2.92 -30.27 9.82
CA ARG A 153 2.56 -31.09 10.99
C ARG A 153 1.09 -31.49 11.01
N ALA A 154 0.19 -30.59 10.63
CA ALA A 154 -1.25 -30.89 10.58
C ALA A 154 -1.55 -31.94 9.49
N VAL A 155 -0.86 -31.89 8.36
CA VAL A 155 -0.95 -32.90 7.29
C VAL A 155 -0.49 -34.27 7.79
N GLU A 156 0.64 -34.34 8.52
CA GLU A 156 1.15 -35.58 9.11
C GLU A 156 0.20 -36.20 10.14
N GLN A 157 -0.52 -35.37 10.89
CA GLN A 157 -1.47 -35.79 11.93
C GLN A 157 -2.86 -36.18 11.38
N GLY A 158 -3.09 -35.97 10.09
CA GLY A 158 -4.31 -36.39 9.40
C GLY A 158 -5.48 -35.39 9.43
N PRO A 159 -6.65 -35.80 8.93
CA PRO A 159 -7.73 -34.88 8.52
C PRO A 159 -8.27 -33.97 9.64
N GLN A 160 -8.34 -34.48 10.88
CA GLN A 160 -8.84 -33.70 12.02
C GLN A 160 -7.90 -32.53 12.37
N ALA A 161 -6.59 -32.77 12.38
CA ALA A 161 -5.60 -31.73 12.64
C ALA A 161 -5.56 -30.68 11.52
N MET A 162 -5.70 -31.11 10.25
CA MET A 162 -5.84 -30.20 9.11
C MET A 162 -7.07 -29.29 9.27
N GLN A 163 -8.21 -29.84 9.67
CA GLN A 163 -9.44 -29.08 9.87
C GLN A 163 -9.31 -28.05 11.00
N ALA A 164 -8.69 -28.43 12.12
CA ALA A 164 -8.38 -27.51 13.22
C ALA A 164 -7.47 -26.36 12.75
N HIS A 165 -6.39 -26.68 12.03
CA HIS A 165 -5.48 -25.66 11.48
C HIS A 165 -6.17 -24.69 10.53
N LEU A 166 -7.10 -25.17 9.69
CA LEU A 166 -7.89 -24.33 8.79
C LEU A 166 -8.86 -23.43 9.57
N LEU A 167 -9.43 -23.89 10.68
CA LEU A 167 -10.29 -23.08 11.54
C LEU A 167 -9.48 -21.95 12.20
N GLU A 168 -8.35 -22.27 12.81
CA GLU A 168 -7.42 -21.28 13.38
C GLU A 168 -6.98 -20.24 12.34
N ARG A 169 -6.71 -20.69 11.10
CA ARG A 169 -6.42 -19.79 9.99
C ARG A 169 -7.58 -18.86 9.70
N LYS A 170 -8.83 -19.35 9.61
CA LYS A 170 -10.01 -18.51 9.37
C LYS A 170 -10.18 -17.46 10.47
N GLU A 171 -10.02 -17.84 11.74
CA GLU A 171 -10.11 -16.92 12.87
C GLU A 171 -9.03 -15.84 12.84
N ARG A 172 -7.78 -16.22 12.54
CA ARG A 172 -6.69 -15.26 12.37
C ARG A 172 -6.98 -14.26 11.26
N ILE A 173 -7.49 -14.72 10.12
CA ILE A 173 -7.87 -13.85 9.00
C ILE A 173 -8.97 -12.86 9.43
N ALA A 174 -9.95 -13.34 10.18
CA ALA A 174 -11.02 -12.50 10.70
C ALA A 174 -10.48 -11.42 11.67
N ARG A 175 -9.57 -11.78 12.59
CA ARG A 175 -8.90 -10.83 13.50
C ARG A 175 -8.11 -9.76 12.72
N ASN A 176 -7.30 -10.19 11.76
CA ASN A 176 -6.52 -9.27 10.93
C ASN A 176 -7.40 -8.28 10.17
N ARG A 177 -8.56 -8.73 9.64
CA ARG A 177 -9.52 -7.85 8.95
C ARG A 177 -10.15 -6.80 9.87
N ARG A 178 -10.32 -7.11 11.17
CA ARG A 178 -10.84 -6.17 12.16
C ARG A 178 -9.77 -5.20 12.70
N GLY A 179 -8.49 -5.42 12.37
CA GLY A 179 -7.39 -4.62 12.92
C GLY A 179 -7.07 -4.91 14.38
N GLU A 180 -7.62 -5.98 14.95
CA GLU A 180 -7.31 -6.46 16.29
C GLU A 180 -5.92 -7.09 16.27
N SER A 181 -4.90 -6.34 16.69
CA SER A 181 -3.59 -6.90 17.04
C SER A 181 -3.55 -7.15 18.55
N ILE A 182 -2.99 -8.32 18.92
CA ILE A 182 -2.75 -8.74 20.31
C ILE A 182 -1.78 -7.76 20.99
#